data_AF-A0A662VKJ8-F1
#
_entry.id   AF-A0A662VKJ8-F1
#
_cell.length_a   1.000
_cell.length_b   1.000
_cell.length_c   1.000
_cell.angle_alpha   90.00
_cell.angle_beta   90.00
_cell.angle_gamma   90.00
#
_symmetry.space_group_name_H-M   'P 1'
#
loop_
_entity.id
_entity.type
_entity.pdbx_description
1 polymer ?
#
loop_
_entity_poly.entity_id
_entity_poly.type
_entity_poly.pdbx_seq_one_letter_code
_entity_poly.pdbx_strand_id
1 'polypeptide(L)' 'MRLHPADIMIKAMANEISDGDIFLHGLASPLPALAMHLAKLTHAPNMVYINVTDALNPDPNEYRLCI' A
#
# COMPACT_ATOMS: atom_id res chain seq x y z
N MET A 1 17.66 -5.28 -13.79
CA MET A 1 16.55 -5.38 -12.82
C MET A 1 15.45 -6.23 -13.46
N ARG A 2 15.02 -7.32 -12.80
CA ARG A 2 13.97 -8.21 -13.33
C ARG A 2 12.63 -7.82 -12.71
N LEU A 3 11.71 -7.32 -13.51
CA LEU A 3 10.34 -7.01 -13.09
C LEU A 3 9.50 -8.29 -13.09
N HIS A 4 8.77 -8.52 -12.00
CA HIS A 4 7.79 -9.59 -11.86
C HIS A 4 6.40 -9.01 -12.16
N PRO A 5 5.43 -9.83 -12.60
CA PRO A 5 4.05 -9.37 -12.80
C PRO A 5 3.45 -8.69 -11.57
N ALA A 6 3.83 -9.15 -10.37
CA ALA A 6 3.44 -8.53 -9.11
C ALA A 6 3.93 -7.08 -8.98
N ASP A 7 5.15 -6.77 -9.41
CA ASP A 7 5.71 -5.40 -9.36
C ASP A 7 4.88 -4.44 -10.23
N ILE A 8 4.48 -4.91 -11.42
CA ILE A 8 3.65 -4.15 -12.35
C ILE A 8 2.28 -3.88 -11.73
N MET A 9 1.65 -4.90 -11.14
CA MET A 9 0.34 -4.76 -10.50
C MET A 9 0.39 -3.83 -9.28
N ILE A 10 1.41 -3.96 -8.43
CA ILE A 10 1.63 -3.06 -7.29
C ILE A 10 1.76 -1.61 -7.78
N LYS A 11 2.54 -1.37 -8.83
CA LYS A 11 2.69 -0.03 -9.38
C LYS A 11 1.41 0.51 -10.00
N ALA A 12 0.65 -0.34 -10.71
CA ALA A 12 -0.63 0.03 -11.28
C ALA A 12 -1.63 0.45 -10.18
N MET A 13 -1.80 -0.36 -9.13
CA MET A 13 -2.67 -0.03 -8.00
C MET A 13 -2.20 1.22 -7.25
N ALA A 14 -0.88 1.41 -7.09
CA ALA A 14 -0.35 2.59 -6.40
C ALA A 14 -0.69 3.88 -7.15
N ASN A 15 -0.77 3.85 -8.49
CA ASN A 15 -1.11 5.03 -9.30
C ASN A 15 -2.59 5.44 -9.21
N GLU A 16 -3.46 4.57 -8.67
CA GLU A 16 -4.87 4.90 -8.43
C GLU A 16 -5.09 5.70 -7.13
N ILE A 17 -4.01 5.95 -6.37
CA ILE A 17 -4.04 6.66 -5.08
C ILE A 17 -3.52 8.08 -5.30
N SER A 18 -4.35 9.09 -5.05
CA SER A 18 -3.93 10.48 -5.09
C SER A 18 -3.39 10.96 -3.74
N ASP A 19 -2.57 12.01 -3.76
CA ASP A 19 -2.10 12.63 -2.53
C ASP A 19 -3.27 13.21 -1.72
N GLY A 20 -3.34 12.87 -0.43
CA GLY A 20 -4.44 13.26 0.46
C GLY A 20 -5.65 12.32 0.47
N ASP A 21 -5.68 11.29 -0.38
CA ASP A 21 -6.78 10.30 -0.36
C ASP A 21 -6.79 9.49 0.94
N ILE A 22 -7.98 9.03 1.34
CA ILE A 22 -8.17 8.10 2.45
C ILE A 22 -8.45 6.71 1.86
N PHE A 23 -7.51 5.78 2.02
CA PHE A 23 -7.61 4.42 1.48
C PHE A 23 -7.59 3.39 2.61
N LEU A 24 -8.39 2.34 2.42
CA LEU A 24 -8.46 1.18 3.30
C LEU A 24 -8.26 -0.11 2.48
N HIS A 25 -7.56 -1.08 3.05
CA HIS A 25 -7.56 -2.45 2.55
C HIS A 25 -8.06 -3.44 3.62
N GLY A 26 -8.70 -4.52 3.17
CA GLY A 26 -9.25 -5.57 4.04
C GLY A 26 -8.23 -6.64 4.45
N LEU A 27 -8.70 -7.77 4.96
CA LEU A 27 -7.86 -8.93 5.28
C LEU A 27 -7.27 -9.57 4.01
N ALA A 28 -6.17 -10.33 4.17
CA ALA A 28 -5.57 -11.14 3.11
C ALA A 28 -5.28 -10.40 1.78
N SER A 29 -4.92 -9.11 1.85
CA SER A 29 -4.71 -8.24 0.69
C SER A 29 -3.27 -7.70 0.61
N PRO A 30 -2.28 -8.58 0.36
CA PRO A 30 -0.86 -8.22 0.39
C PRO A 30 -0.44 -7.25 -0.72
N LEU A 31 -1.01 -7.39 -1.93
CA LEU A 31 -0.65 -6.49 -3.03
C LEU A 31 -1.20 -5.07 -2.82
N PRO A 32 -2.47 -4.86 -2.42
CA PRO A 32 -2.96 -3.53 -2.02
C PRO A 32 -2.15 -2.89 -0.90
N ALA A 33 -1.76 -3.66 0.12
CA ALA A 33 -0.93 -3.14 1.21
C ALA A 33 0.42 -2.60 0.70
N LEU A 34 1.12 -3.36 -0.14
CA LEU A 34 2.37 -2.91 -0.76
C LEU A 34 2.16 -1.71 -1.70
N ALA A 35 1.04 -1.67 -2.43
CA ALA A 35 0.71 -0.53 -3.30
C ALA A 35 0.46 0.76 -2.50
N MET A 36 -0.24 0.68 -1.37
CA MET A 36 -0.47 1.82 -0.48
C MET A 36 0.84 2.30 0.16
N HIS A 37 1.71 1.39 0.61
CA HIS A 37 3.05 1.77 1.08
C HIS A 37 3.88 2.44 -0.04
N LEU A 38 3.85 1.89 -1.26
CA LEU A 38 4.55 2.48 -2.40
C LEU A 38 4.03 3.89 -2.74
N ALA A 39 2.71 4.08 -2.79
CA ALA A 39 2.11 5.39 -3.05
C ALA A 39 2.54 6.42 -1.99
N LYS A 40 2.42 6.05 -0.71
CA LYS A 40 2.80 6.91 0.43
C LYS A 40 4.28 7.27 0.48
N LEU A 41 5.17 6.35 0.08
CA LEU A 41 6.61 6.60 0.00
C LEU A 41 7.06 7.37 -1.25
N THR A 42 6.15 7.61 -2.22
CA THR A 42 6.52 8.21 -3.51
C THR A 42 5.76 9.48 -3.82
N HIS A 43 4.52 9.37 -4.31
CA HIS A 43 3.78 10.47 -4.93
C HIS A 43 2.57 10.93 -4.11
N ALA A 44 2.18 10.17 -3.08
CA ALA A 44 1.03 10.47 -2.22
C ALA A 44 1.42 10.50 -0.73
N PRO A 45 2.43 11.27 -0.30
CA PRO A 45 2.90 11.26 1.10
C PRO A 45 1.80 11.58 2.13
N ASN A 46 0.82 12.41 1.76
CA ASN A 46 -0.30 12.84 2.61
C ASN A 46 -1.50 11.89 2.55
N MET A 47 -1.47 10.80 1.77
CA MET A 47 -2.56 9.81 1.79
C MET A 47 -2.71 9.18 3.18
N VAL A 48 -3.94 8.90 3.60
CA VAL A 48 -4.26 8.22 4.85
C VAL A 48 -4.40 6.73 4.59
N TYR A 49 -3.48 5.93 5.12
CA TYR A 49 -3.47 4.48 5.01
C TYR A 49 -4.20 3.91 6.22
N ILE A 50 -5.28 3.17 5.99
CA ILE A 50 -5.94 2.38 7.04
C ILE A 50 -5.84 0.89 6.70
N ASN A 51 -5.34 0.06 7.63
CA ASN A 51 -5.54 -1.38 7.57
C ASN A 51 -6.67 -1.79 8.53
N VAL A 52 -7.31 -2.93 8.26
CA VAL A 52 -8.46 -3.40 9.04
C VAL A 52 -8.09 -3.97 10.43
N THR A 53 -6.82 -4.34 10.66
CA THR A 53 -6.40 -5.09 11.85
C THR A 53 -5.62 -4.30 12.90
N ASP A 54 -4.87 -3.27 12.51
CA ASP A 54 -3.73 -2.80 13.32
C ASP A 54 -3.61 -1.28 13.43
N ALA A 55 -3.59 -0.52 12.33
CA ALA A 55 -2.92 0.77 12.35
C ALA A 55 -3.40 1.80 11.31
N LEU A 56 -3.35 3.05 11.75
CA LEU A 56 -3.35 4.25 10.90
C LEU A 56 -1.90 4.52 10.47
N ASN A 57 -1.65 4.53 9.16
CA ASN A 57 -0.32 4.74 8.57
C ASN A 57 0.77 3.81 9.15
N PRO A 58 0.66 2.47 8.96
CA PRO A 58 1.66 1.52 9.46
C PRO A 58 3.06 1.79 8.89
N ASP A 59 4.10 1.50 9.67
CA ASP A 59 5.48 1.50 9.19
C ASP A 59 5.69 0.30 8.23
N PRO A 60 6.13 0.52 6.99
CA PRO A 60 6.41 -0.56 6.04
C PRO A 60 7.45 -1.58 6.54
N ASN A 61 8.36 -1.21 7.44
CA ASN A 61 9.36 -2.13 8.02
C ASN A 61 8.75 -3.05 9.08
N GLU A 62 7.68 -2.60 9.72
CA GLU A 62 6.93 -3.36 10.71
C GLU A 62 5.80 -4.18 10.06
N TYR A 63 5.51 -3.95 8.78
CA TYR A 63 4.47 -4.68 8.07
C TYR A 63 4.70 -6.20 8.16
N ARG A 64 3.67 -6.90 8.62
CA ARG A 64 3.60 -8.36 8.62
C ARG A 64 2.41 -8.76 7.79
N LEU A 65 2.64 -9.75 6.92
CA LEU A 65 1.55 -10.42 6.26
C LEU A 65 0.74 -11.14 7.34
N CYS A 66 -0.50 -10.71 7.57
CA CYS A 66 -1.48 -11.49 8.32
C CYS A 66 -1.88 -12.69 7.45
N ILE A 67 -1.07 -13.76 7.51
CA ILE A 67 -1.36 -15.09 6.94
C ILE A 67 -1.87 -16.01 8.04
#